data_AF-A0A645BY51-F1
#
_entry.id   AF-A0A645BY51-F1
#
_cell.length_a   1.000
_cell.length_b   1.000
_cell.length_c   1.000
_cell.angle_alpha   90.00
_cell.angle_beta   90.00
_cell.angle_gamma   90.00
#
_symmetry.space_group_name_H-M   'P 1'
#
loop_
_entity.id
_entity.type
_entity.pdbx_description
1 polymer ?
#
loop_
_entity_poly.entity_id
_entity_poly.type
_entity_poly.pdbx_seq_one_letter_code
_entity_poly.pdbx_strand_id
1 'polypeptide(L)'
;MPNILGIMKYIGAAYILWLAIHIAVSKPESESTEKSASFFKGFLLQFVNVKIYLFGITALTGYITDYYTSFFDLLLFELIVATIGTMATIAWIGMGMMIQRVYQKYFRLINIILAASLLECIYSMLK
;
A
#
# COMPACT_ATOMS: atom_id res chain seq x y z
N MET A 1 -20.15 13.50 12.81
CA MET A 1 -19.84 12.05 12.67
C MET A 1 -18.64 11.60 13.55
N PRO A 2 -18.52 11.96 14.84
CA PRO A 2 -17.38 11.55 15.68
C PRO A 2 -17.39 10.05 16.06
N ASN A 3 -18.57 9.42 16.18
CA ASN A 3 -18.68 7.99 16.51
C ASN A 3 -18.12 7.07 15.43
N ILE A 4 -18.27 7.42 14.15
CA ILE A 4 -17.77 6.58 13.04
C ILE A 4 -16.24 6.58 13.03
N LEU A 5 -15.61 7.74 13.26
CA LEU A 5 -14.15 7.84 13.36
C LEU A 5 -13.60 7.04 14.55
N GLY A 6 -14.27 7.11 15.71
CA GLY A 6 -13.91 6.30 16.88
C GLY A 6 -14.01 4.80 16.60
N ILE A 7 -15.12 4.35 16.01
CA ILE A 7 -15.32 2.94 15.65
C ILE A 7 -14.28 2.47 14.62
N MET A 8 -14.00 3.26 13.57
CA MET A 8 -12.96 2.95 12.60
C MET A 8 -11.57 2.86 13.24
N LYS A 9 -11.24 3.74 14.18
CA LYS A 9 -9.96 3.72 14.92
C LYS A 9 -9.77 2.37 15.64
N TYR A 10 -10.78 1.89 16.35
CA TYR A 10 -10.69 0.59 17.04
C TYR A 10 -10.67 -0.61 16.08
N ILE A 11 -11.46 -0.58 15.00
CA ILE A 11 -11.45 -1.63 13.97
C ILE A 11 -10.08 -1.71 13.30
N GLY A 12 -9.51 -0.56 12.93
CA GLY A 12 -8.16 -0.47 12.36
C GLY A 12 -7.10 -1.00 13.32
N ALA A 13 -7.19 -0.64 14.61
CA ALA A 13 -6.27 -1.14 15.63
C ALA A 13 -6.33 -2.66 15.76
N ALA A 14 -7.53 -3.23 15.79
CA ALA A 14 -7.72 -4.68 15.87
C ALA A 14 -7.15 -5.39 14.64
N TYR A 15 -7.34 -4.83 13.44
CA TYR A 15 -6.78 -5.40 12.20
C TYR A 15 -5.26 -5.34 12.18
N ILE A 16 -4.65 -4.20 12.55
CA ILE A 16 -3.19 -4.06 12.62
C ILE A 16 -2.61 -5.00 13.67
N LEU A 17 -3.30 -5.19 14.81
CA LEU A 17 -2.87 -6.13 15.85
C LEU A 17 -2.86 -7.56 15.34
N TRP A 18 -3.95 -7.96 14.67
CA TRP A 18 -4.04 -9.26 14.03
C TRP A 18 -2.92 -9.46 13.00
N LEU A 19 -2.63 -8.44 12.18
CA LEU A 19 -1.56 -8.47 11.19
C LEU A 19 -0.17 -8.62 11.84
N ALA A 20 0.09 -7.90 12.93
CA ALA A 20 1.35 -7.96 13.66
C ALA A 20 1.61 -9.36 14.23
N ILE A 21 0.59 -9.98 14.84
CA ILE A 21 0.67 -11.35 15.35
C ILE A 21 0.90 -12.34 14.20
N HIS A 22 0.15 -12.17 13.11
CA HIS A 22 0.26 -13.04 11.93
C HIS A 22 1.66 -12.97 11.30
N ILE A 23 2.26 -11.78 11.20
CA ILE A 23 3.64 -11.60 10.71
C ILE A 23 4.64 -12.22 11.69
N ALA A 24 4.50 -12.02 13.00
CA ALA A 24 5.42 -12.54 14.00
C ALA A 24 5.48 -14.08 14.04
N VAL A 25 4.35 -14.75 13.82
CA VAL A 25 4.23 -16.22 13.86
C VAL A 25 4.41 -16.86 12.47
N SER A 26 4.51 -16.04 11.41
CA SER A 26 4.68 -16.54 10.04
C SER A 26 5.95 -17.38 9.89
N LYS A 27 5.89 -18.34 8.97
CA LYS A 27 7.00 -19.21 8.61
C LYS A 27 7.59 -18.78 7.26
N PRO A 28 8.90 -18.97 7.03
CA PRO A 28 9.47 -18.73 5.72
C PRO A 28 8.77 -19.62 4.70
N GLU A 29 8.44 -19.05 3.55
CA GLU A 29 7.74 -19.75 2.49
C GLU A 29 8.67 -20.81 1.89
N SER A 30 8.26 -22.08 1.96
CA SER A 30 8.95 -23.16 1.23
C SER A 30 8.57 -23.04 -0.25
N GLU A 31 9.56 -23.10 -1.14
CA GLU A 31 9.36 -23.06 -2.59
C GLU A 31 8.33 -24.10 -3.03
N SER A 32 7.06 -23.70 -3.19
CA SER A 32 6.03 -24.58 -3.72
C SER A 32 5.06 -23.82 -4.61
N THR A 33 5.12 -24.20 -5.89
CA THR A 33 4.19 -23.93 -6.98
C THR A 33 4.16 -22.49 -7.48
N GLU A 34 4.95 -22.25 -8.53
CA GLU A 34 4.80 -21.11 -9.44
C GLU A 34 3.37 -21.04 -9.99
N LYS A 35 2.50 -20.27 -9.35
CA LYS A 35 1.36 -19.71 -10.07
C LYS A 35 1.94 -18.73 -11.08
N SER A 36 1.84 -19.05 -12.37
CA SER A 36 2.25 -18.17 -13.46
C SER A 36 1.58 -16.80 -13.30
N ALA A 37 2.32 -15.87 -12.69
CA ALA A 37 1.96 -14.48 -12.57
C ALA A 37 2.19 -13.84 -13.94
N SER A 38 1.11 -13.44 -14.60
CA SER A 38 1.19 -12.77 -15.89
C SER A 38 1.19 -11.26 -15.70
N PHE A 39 2.06 -10.55 -16.43
CA PHE A 39 2.09 -9.09 -16.47
C PHE A 39 0.69 -8.50 -16.72
N PHE A 40 -0.08 -9.06 -17.67
CA PHE A 40 -1.43 -8.59 -17.97
C PHE A 40 -2.40 -8.75 -16.80
N LYS A 41 -2.29 -9.84 -16.03
CA LYS A 41 -3.09 -10.01 -14.82
C LYS A 41 -2.73 -8.95 -13.78
N GLY A 42 -1.44 -8.70 -13.57
CA GLY A 42 -0.97 -7.64 -12.67
C GLY A 42 -1.39 -6.23 -13.12
N PHE A 43 -1.31 -5.95 -14.42
CA PHE A 43 -1.72 -4.68 -15.02
C PHE A 43 -3.23 -4.42 -14.85
N LEU A 44 -4.08 -5.41 -15.17
CA LEU A 44 -5.53 -5.28 -14.98
C LEU A 44 -5.92 -5.12 -13.50
N LEU A 45 -5.18 -5.76 -12.57
CA LEU A 45 -5.40 -5.60 -11.14
C LEU A 45 -5.15 -4.16 -10.66
N GLN A 46 -4.33 -3.37 -11.35
CA GLN A 46 -4.16 -1.95 -11.02
C GLN A 46 -5.47 -1.18 -11.19
N PHE A 47 -6.22 -1.42 -12.26
CA PHE A 47 -7.52 -0.76 -12.51
C PHE A 47 -8.63 -1.19 -11.54
N VAL A 48 -8.48 -2.30 -10.82
CA VAL A 48 -9.43 -2.69 -9.76
C VAL A 48 -9.08 -2.04 -8.41
N ASN A 49 -7.88 -1.47 -8.28
CA ASN A 49 -7.40 -0.92 -7.03
C ASN A 49 -7.99 0.47 -6.76
N VAL A 50 -9.02 0.52 -5.90
CA VAL A 50 -9.69 1.75 -5.46
C VAL A 50 -8.72 2.82 -4.94
N LYS A 51 -7.57 2.44 -4.38
CA LYS A 51 -6.58 3.39 -3.84
C LYS A 51 -6.00 4.30 -4.93
N ILE A 52 -5.87 3.81 -6.16
CA ILE A 52 -5.32 4.59 -7.28
C ILE A 52 -6.29 5.73 -7.62
N TYR A 53 -7.58 5.42 -7.73
CA TYR A 53 -8.62 6.42 -7.98
C TYR A 53 -8.71 7.44 -6.84
N LEU A 54 -8.68 6.98 -5.59
CA LEU A 54 -8.72 7.90 -4.44
C LEU A 54 -7.50 8.83 -4.42
N PHE A 55 -6.32 8.32 -4.79
CA PHE A 55 -5.12 9.14 -4.90
C PHE A 55 -5.25 10.20 -6.00
N GLY A 56 -5.66 9.81 -7.21
CA GLY A 56 -5.89 10.74 -8.33
C GLY A 56 -6.92 11.82 -7.98
N ILE A 57 -8.09 11.41 -7.48
CA ILE A 57 -9.14 12.35 -7.03
C ILE A 57 -8.59 13.31 -5.97
N THR A 58 -7.88 12.80 -4.96
CA THR A 58 -7.31 13.65 -3.88
C THR A 58 -6.24 14.60 -4.42
N ALA A 59 -5.42 14.17 -5.37
CA ALA A 59 -4.41 15.01 -5.99
C ALA A 59 -5.04 16.11 -6.86
N LEU A 60 -6.04 15.76 -7.67
CA LEU A 60 -6.78 16.72 -8.49
C LEU A 60 -7.53 17.72 -7.61
N THR A 61 -8.32 17.25 -6.64
CA THR A 61 -9.14 18.14 -5.80
C THR A 61 -8.31 18.95 -4.80
N GLY A 62 -7.18 18.41 -4.33
CA GLY A 62 -6.32 19.07 -3.37
C GLY A 62 -5.38 20.11 -3.97
N TYR A 63 -5.05 20.00 -5.26
CA TYR A 63 -3.99 20.83 -5.86
C TYR A 63 -4.34 21.47 -7.21
N ILE A 64 -5.34 20.98 -7.95
CA ILE A 64 -5.55 21.39 -9.35
C ILE A 64 -6.90 22.08 -9.54
N THR A 65 -7.99 21.56 -8.96
CA THR A 65 -9.35 22.05 -9.26
C THR A 65 -9.60 23.51 -8.89
N ASP A 66 -8.81 24.08 -7.98
CA ASP A 66 -8.91 25.49 -7.60
C ASP A 66 -8.39 26.43 -8.71
N TYR A 67 -7.59 25.91 -9.65
CA TYR A 67 -6.97 26.68 -10.74
C TYR A 67 -7.48 26.24 -12.13
N TYR A 68 -7.74 24.94 -12.32
CA TYR A 68 -8.13 24.35 -13.59
C TYR A 68 -9.33 23.41 -13.41
N THR A 69 -10.42 23.68 -14.14
CA THR A 69 -11.66 22.89 -14.05
C THR A 69 -12.11 22.30 -15.39
N SER A 70 -11.42 22.63 -16.48
CA SER A 70 -11.68 22.06 -17.79
C SER A 70 -11.35 20.57 -17.81
N PHE A 71 -12.21 19.77 -18.45
CA PHE A 71 -12.02 18.32 -18.56
C PHE A 71 -10.66 17.95 -19.17
N PHE A 72 -10.22 18.68 -20.20
CA PHE A 72 -8.95 18.41 -20.87
C PHE A 72 -7.74 18.67 -19.95
N ASP A 73 -7.78 19.73 -19.15
CA ASP A 73 -6.69 20.07 -18.22
C ASP A 73 -6.60 19.02 -17.11
N LEU A 74 -7.75 18.66 -16.52
CA LEU A 74 -7.82 17.62 -15.49
C LEU A 74 -7.34 16.25 -16.00
N LEU A 75 -7.72 15.88 -17.22
CA LEU A 75 -7.27 14.63 -17.85
C LEU A 75 -5.75 14.63 -18.10
N LEU A 76 -5.19 15.77 -18.52
CA LEU A 76 -3.75 15.91 -18.72
C LEU A 76 -2.98 15.78 -17.41
N PHE A 77 -3.41 16.47 -16.34
CA PHE A 77 -2.77 16.36 -15.04
C PHE A 77 -2.91 14.95 -14.45
N GLU A 78 -4.06 14.31 -14.60
CA GLU A 78 -4.26 12.93 -14.15
C GLU A 78 -3.30 11.96 -14.88
N LEU A 79 -3.08 12.17 -16.18
CA LEU A 79 -2.10 11.36 -16.94
C LEU A 79 -0.67 11.56 -16.42
N ILE A 80 -0.30 12.79 -16.04
CA ILE A 80 0.99 13.08 -15.39
C ILE A 80 1.09 12.36 -14.04
N VAL A 81 0.04 12.44 -13.21
CA VAL A 81 0.00 11.77 -11.90
C VAL A 81 0.10 10.25 -12.07
N ALA A 82 -0.61 9.67 -13.03
CA ALA A 82 -0.59 8.24 -13.32
C ALA A 82 0.79 7.77 -13.81
N THR A 83 1.47 8.53 -14.66
CA THR A 83 2.82 8.20 -15.14
C THR A 83 3.85 8.25 -14.00
N ILE A 84 3.80 9.29 -13.15
CA ILE A 84 4.65 9.38 -11.95
C ILE A 84 4.37 8.22 -11.00
N GLY A 85 3.09 7.92 -10.73
CA GLY A 85 2.68 6.79 -9.89
C GLY A 85 3.17 5.45 -10.43
N THR A 86 3.15 5.26 -11.75
CA THR A 86 3.67 4.06 -12.40
C THR A 86 5.19 3.96 -12.23
N MET A 87 5.94 5.03 -12.46
CA MET A 87 7.40 5.07 -12.24
C MET A 87 7.76 4.78 -10.79
N ALA A 88 7.05 5.39 -9.84
CA ALA A 88 7.23 5.13 -8.41
C ALA A 88 6.93 3.67 -8.05
N THR A 89 5.89 3.08 -8.64
CA THR A 89 5.54 1.67 -8.43
C THR A 89 6.61 0.74 -8.99
N ILE A 90 7.15 1.02 -10.18
CA ILE A 90 8.25 0.24 -10.77
C ILE A 90 9.50 0.33 -9.90
N ALA A 91 9.86 1.53 -9.43
CA ALA A 91 10.99 1.74 -8.53
C ALA A 91 10.80 0.99 -7.20
N TRP A 92 9.59 1.04 -6.63
CA TRP A 92 9.22 0.31 -5.43
C TRP A 92 9.36 -1.20 -5.60
N ILE A 93 8.84 -1.76 -6.70
CA ILE A 93 8.97 -3.18 -7.03
C ILE A 93 10.45 -3.56 -7.20
N GLY A 94 11.22 -2.75 -7.92
CA GLY A 94 12.66 -2.94 -8.12
C GLY A 94 13.42 -3.02 -6.80
N MET A 95 13.18 -2.06 -5.89
CA MET A 95 13.76 -2.07 -4.55
C MET A 95 13.33 -3.29 -3.74
N GLY A 96 12.04 -3.67 -3.81
CA GLY A 96 11.52 -4.87 -3.15
C GLY A 96 12.24 -6.14 -3.61
N MET A 97 12.47 -6.30 -4.91
CA MET A 97 13.22 -7.43 -5.47
C MET A 97 14.68 -7.44 -5.00
N MET A 98 15.33 -6.28 -4.90
CA MET A 98 16.70 -6.18 -4.36
C MET A 98 16.77 -6.61 -2.89
N ILE A 99 15.79 -6.19 -2.08
CA ILE A 99 15.72 -6.52 -0.64
C ILE A 99 15.24 -7.97 -0.43
N GLN A 100 14.54 -8.59 -1.38
CA GLN A 100 13.95 -9.93 -1.25
C GLN A 100 14.96 -10.98 -0.77
N ARG A 101 16.20 -10.96 -1.28
CA ARG A 101 17.25 -11.90 -0.84
C ARG A 101 17.63 -11.70 0.63
N VAL A 102 17.74 -10.44 1.06
CA VAL A 102 18.03 -10.09 2.46
C VAL A 102 16.85 -10.46 3.36
N TYR A 103 15.63 -10.20 2.90
CA TYR A 103 14.40 -10.57 3.58
C TYR A 103 14.34 -12.07 3.86
N GLN A 104 14.57 -12.90 2.85
CA GLN A 104 14.55 -14.36 3.02
C GLN A 104 15.66 -14.85 3.95
N LYS A 105 16.87 -14.27 3.88
CA LYS A 105 18.00 -14.63 4.73
C LYS A 105 17.77 -14.29 6.21
N TYR A 106 17.16 -13.14 6.51
CA TYR A 106 16.91 -12.65 7.87
C TYR A 106 15.42 -12.65 8.24
N PHE A 107 14.63 -13.55 7.66
CA PHE A 107 13.16 -13.58 7.71
C PHE A 107 12.60 -13.37 9.11
N ARG A 108 13.06 -14.17 10.09
CA ARG A 108 12.55 -14.08 11.48
C ARG A 108 12.85 -12.73 12.13
N LEU A 109 14.07 -12.21 11.93
CA LEU A 109 14.49 -10.96 12.54
C LEU A 109 13.70 -9.79 11.93
N ILE A 110 13.55 -9.76 10.60
CA ILE A 110 12.80 -8.71 9.92
C ILE A 110 11.32 -8.76 10.28
N ASN A 111 10.71 -9.94 10.39
CA ASN A 111 9.30 -10.06 10.76
C ASN A 111 9.04 -9.64 12.21
N ILE A 112 9.97 -9.88 13.14
CA ILE A 112 9.87 -9.36 14.51
C ILE A 112 9.93 -7.83 14.51
N ILE A 113 10.84 -7.22 13.74
CA ILE A 113 10.94 -5.76 13.61
C ILE A 113 9.64 -5.19 13.03
N LEU A 114 9.13 -5.77 11.93
CA LEU A 114 7.87 -5.34 11.31
C LEU A 114 6.70 -5.45 12.29
N ALA A 115 6.59 -6.56 13.02
CA ALA A 115 5.54 -6.73 14.01
C ALA A 115 5.65 -5.69 15.15
N ALA A 116 6.86 -5.40 15.64
CA ALA A 116 7.08 -4.36 16.64
C ALA A 116 6.68 -2.96 16.13
N SER A 117 7.05 -2.59 14.90
CA SER A 117 6.63 -1.31 14.30
C SER A 117 5.12 -1.21 14.13
N LEU A 118 4.42 -2.31 13.83
CA LEU A 118 2.95 -2.32 13.79
C LEU A 118 2.32 -2.11 15.18
N LEU A 119 2.91 -2.68 16.23
CA LEU A 119 2.48 -2.45 17.62
C LEU A 119 2.69 -0.99 18.04
N GLU A 120 3.82 -0.39 17.67
CA GLU A 120 4.06 1.05 17.88
C GLU A 120 3.02 1.92 17.15
N CYS A 121 2.64 1.54 15.93
CA CYS A 121 1.59 2.22 15.17
C CYS A 121 0.24 2.18 15.90
N ILE A 122 -0.15 1.00 16.41
CA ILE A 122 -1.38 0.85 17.21
C ILE A 122 -1.32 1.74 18.45
N TYR A 123 -0.20 1.73 19.17
CA TYR A 123 -0.02 2.55 20.35
C TYR A 123 -0.19 4.04 20.03
N SER A 124 0.47 4.53 18.98
CA SER A 124 0.34 5.92 18.53
C SER A 124 -1.07 6.26 18.05
N MET A 125 -1.78 5.30 17.44
CA MET A 125 -3.13 5.53 16.96
C MET A 125 -4.14 5.56 18.10
N LEU A 126 -3.95 4.77 19.16
CA LEU A 126 -4.85 4.66 20.31
C LEU A 126 -4.68 5.77 21.35
N LYS A 127 -3.45 6.28 21.51
CA LYS A 127 -3.17 7.51 22.26
C LYS A 127 -3.93 8.71 21.68
#